data_AF-A0A7V5IDC9-F1
#
_entry.id   AF-A0A7V5IDC9-F1
#
_cell.length_a   1.000
_cell.length_b   1.000
_cell.length_c   1.000
_cell.angle_alpha   90.00
_cell.angle_beta   90.00
_cell.angle_gamma   90.00
#
_symmetry.space_group_name_H-M   'P 1'
#
loop_
_entity.id
_entity.type
_entity.pdbx_description
1 polymer ?
#
loop_
_entity_poly.entity_id
_entity_poly.type
_entity_poly.pdbx_seq_one_letter_code
_entity_poly.pdbx_strand_id
1 'polypeptide(L)'
;MESSDAKKTKLEELRGILINHGLLDQKEEIIVEMMEDLTHFAYFMGCITKKDVKRFLDLNDQQVKEKIKSWKKWNEGNRSCSLSRNPFTEEWKLERTKNQQ
;
A
#
# COMPACT_ATOMS: atom_id res chain seq x y z
N MET A 1 -0.60 26.45 8.12
CA MET A 1 -0.03 25.48 9.07
C MET A 1 -1.20 24.72 9.68
N GLU A 2 -1.40 23.45 9.32
CA GLU A 2 -2.35 22.62 10.06
C GLU A 2 -1.83 22.38 11.48
N SER A 3 -2.73 22.40 12.45
CA SER A 3 -2.40 22.02 13.83
C SER A 3 -2.05 20.54 13.90
N SER A 4 -1.10 20.19 14.77
CA SER A 4 -0.75 18.80 15.09
C SER A 4 -1.98 17.94 15.44
N ASP A 5 -2.99 18.55 16.07
CA ASP A 5 -4.23 17.88 16.48
C ASP A 5 -5.12 17.49 15.29
N ALA A 6 -5.10 18.26 14.21
CA ALA A 6 -5.88 17.96 13.00
C ALA A 6 -5.33 16.71 12.30
N LYS A 7 -4.00 16.57 12.26
CA LYS A 7 -3.32 15.39 11.70
C LYS A 7 -3.57 14.14 12.53
N LYS A 8 -3.52 14.25 13.86
CA LYS A 8 -3.85 13.15 14.77
C LYS A 8 -5.29 12.67 14.58
N THR A 9 -6.25 13.58 14.45
CA THR A 9 -7.65 13.23 14.22
C THR A 9 -7.83 12.44 12.92
N LYS A 10 -7.21 12.91 11.82
CA LYS A 10 -7.24 12.22 10.54
C LYS A 10 -6.55 10.85 10.59
N LEU A 11 -5.46 10.73 11.36
CA LEU A 11 -4.73 9.48 11.56
C LEU A 11 -5.59 8.45 12.30
N GLU A 12 -6.31 8.84 13.35
CA GLU A 12 -7.24 7.96 14.07
C GLU A 12 -8.43 7.54 13.19
N GLU A 13 -8.94 8.44 12.34
CA GLU A 13 -9.95 8.08 11.35
C GLU A 13 -9.44 7.00 10.38
N LEU A 14 -8.24 7.20 9.83
CA LEU A 14 -7.61 6.23 8.93
C LEU A 14 -7.34 4.89 9.62
N ARG A 15 -6.89 4.93 10.88
CA ARG A 15 -6.72 3.75 11.74
C ARG A 15 -8.02 2.96 11.87
N GLY A 16 -9.12 3.65 12.19
CA GLY A 16 -10.43 3.04 12.31
C GLY A 16 -10.88 2.35 11.02
N ILE A 17 -10.63 2.98 9.86
CA ILE A 17 -10.92 2.36 8.56
C ILE A 17 -10.15 1.05 8.37
N LEU A 18 -8.85 1.05 8.67
CA LEU A 18 -7.99 -0.13 8.50
C LEU A 18 -8.35 -1.26 9.47
N ILE A 19 -8.63 -0.94 10.74
CA ILE A 19 -9.09 -1.91 11.74
C ILE A 19 -10.42 -2.54 11.31
N ASN A 20 -11.38 -1.73 10.84
CA ASN A 20 -12.69 -2.23 10.41
C ASN A 20 -12.61 -3.17 9.20
N HIS A 21 -11.56 -3.05 8.38
CA HIS A 21 -11.30 -3.96 7.27
C HIS A 21 -10.40 -5.15 7.65
N GLY A 22 -9.99 -5.28 8.92
CA GLY A 22 -9.11 -6.34 9.39
C GLY A 22 -7.66 -6.22 8.88
N LEU A 23 -7.23 -5.01 8.51
CA LEU A 23 -5.91 -4.74 7.92
C LEU A 23 -4.90 -4.16 8.94
N LEU A 24 -5.36 -3.86 10.15
CA LEU A 24 -4.53 -3.34 11.23
C LEU A 24 -5.06 -3.86 12.58
N ASP A 25 -4.15 -4.20 13.48
CA ASP A 25 -4.50 -4.60 14.85
C ASP A 25 -4.84 -3.38 15.73
N GLN A 26 -5.78 -3.57 16.65
CA GLN A 26 -6.20 -2.51 17.59
C GLN A 26 -5.08 -2.03 18.53
N LYS A 27 -4.03 -2.85 18.70
CA LYS A 27 -2.89 -2.54 19.57
C LYS A 27 -1.71 -1.92 18.81
N GLU A 28 -1.78 -1.86 17.48
CA GLU A 28 -0.70 -1.31 16.68
C GLU A 28 -0.57 0.19 16.98
N GLU A 29 0.64 0.61 17.32
CA GLU A 29 1.00 2.00 17.50
C GLU A 29 1.26 2.64 16.14
N ILE A 30 0.57 3.73 15.85
CA ILE A 30 0.75 4.49 14.61
C ILE A 30 1.16 5.91 14.94
N ILE A 31 2.09 6.43 14.16
CA ILE A 31 2.61 7.80 14.29
C ILE A 31 2.23 8.63 13.06
N VAL A 32 2.23 9.96 13.20
CA VAL A 32 1.76 10.89 12.17
C VAL A 32 2.61 10.79 10.90
N GLU A 33 3.88 10.43 11.04
CA GLU A 33 4.83 10.22 9.95
C GLU A 33 4.39 9.08 9.02
N MET A 34 3.62 8.10 9.53
CA MET A 34 3.09 6.99 8.74
C MET A 34 1.84 7.34 7.94
N MET A 35 1.33 8.58 8.05
CA MET A 35 0.07 8.98 7.42
C MET A 35 0.05 8.74 5.92
N GLU A 36 1.17 9.05 5.24
CA GLU A 36 1.28 8.83 3.79
C GLU A 36 1.26 7.33 3.45
N ASP A 37 2.03 6.52 4.18
CA ASP A 37 2.14 5.08 3.92
C ASP A 37 0.82 4.35 4.21
N LEU A 38 0.15 4.70 5.32
CA LEU A 38 -1.16 4.14 5.67
C LEU A 38 -2.22 4.56 4.66
N THR A 39 -2.17 5.81 4.17
CA THR A 39 -3.12 6.29 3.15
C THR A 39 -2.88 5.57 1.82
N HIS A 40 -1.62 5.40 1.43
CA HIS A 40 -1.22 4.63 0.26
C HIS A 40 -1.75 3.19 0.36
N PHE A 41 -1.49 2.52 1.48
CA PHE A 41 -1.93 1.15 1.72
C PHE A 41 -3.46 1.02 1.67
N ALA A 42 -4.19 1.87 2.40
CA ALA A 42 -5.65 1.89 2.41
C ALA A 42 -6.25 2.10 1.01
N TYR A 43 -5.64 2.96 0.19
CA TYR A 43 -6.07 3.21 -1.18
C TYR A 43 -5.86 1.99 -2.07
N PHE A 44 -4.72 1.31 -1.95
CA PHE A 44 -4.43 0.09 -2.74
C PHE A 44 -5.29 -1.10 -2.34
N MET A 45 -5.62 -1.21 -1.05
CA MET A 45 -6.53 -2.24 -0.54
C MET A 45 -8.00 -1.95 -0.86
N GLY A 46 -8.31 -0.80 -1.45
CA GLY A 46 -9.67 -0.40 -1.82
C GLY A 46 -10.54 0.05 -0.65
N CYS A 47 -9.94 0.33 0.51
CA CYS A 47 -10.65 0.80 1.72
C CYS A 47 -11.06 2.27 1.61
N ILE A 48 -10.34 3.05 0.81
CA ILE A 48 -10.57 4.49 0.63
C ILE A 48 -10.52 4.89 -0.85
N THR A 49 -11.16 6.00 -1.17
CA THR A 49 -11.22 6.52 -2.54
C THR A 49 -10.15 7.57 -2.81
N LYS A 50 -10.01 7.97 -4.08
CA LYS A 50 -9.17 9.12 -4.47
C LYS A 50 -9.56 10.42 -3.74
N LYS A 51 -10.85 10.61 -3.44
CA LYS A 51 -11.35 11.78 -2.70
C LYS A 51 -10.84 11.76 -1.25
N ASP A 52 -10.75 10.58 -0.67
CA ASP A 52 -10.26 10.40 0.70
C ASP A 52 -8.75 10.61 0.76
N VAL A 53 -7.98 10.13 -0.24
CA VAL A 53 -6.54 10.42 -0.38
C VAL A 53 -6.30 11.94 -0.41
N LYS A 54 -7.12 12.68 -1.15
CA LYS A 54 -7.07 14.16 -1.19
C LYS A 54 -7.22 14.76 0.20
N ARG A 55 -8.19 14.27 0.98
CA ARG A 55 -8.55 14.76 2.31
C ARG A 55 -7.52 14.39 3.38
N PHE A 56 -7.01 13.16 3.34
CA PHE A 56 -6.05 12.67 4.33
C PHE A 56 -4.66 13.28 4.17
N LEU A 57 -4.26 13.61 2.94
CA LEU A 57 -2.93 14.18 2.65
C LEU A 57 -2.96 15.69 2.35
N ASP A 58 -4.13 16.34 2.47
CA ASP A 58 -4.32 17.78 2.20
C ASP A 58 -3.79 18.23 0.85
N LEU A 59 -4.01 17.39 -0.16
CA LEU A 59 -3.54 17.60 -1.51
C LEU A 59 -4.61 18.29 -2.36
N ASN A 60 -4.17 18.98 -3.41
CA ASN A 60 -5.06 19.41 -4.48
C ASN A 60 -5.27 18.29 -5.53
N ASP A 61 -6.20 18.49 -6.47
CA ASP A 61 -6.54 17.45 -7.45
C ASP A 61 -5.39 17.04 -8.37
N GLN A 62 -4.47 17.98 -8.66
CA GLN A 62 -3.29 17.71 -9.47
C GLN A 62 -2.27 16.88 -8.68
N GLN A 63 -1.98 17.29 -7.45
CA GLN A 63 -1.08 16.58 -6.55
C GLN A 63 -1.55 15.15 -6.27
N VAL A 64 -2.85 14.93 -6.04
CA VAL A 64 -3.38 13.57 -5.84
C VAL A 64 -3.19 12.70 -7.09
N LYS A 65 -3.40 13.25 -8.29
CA LYS A 65 -3.17 12.52 -9.54
C LYS A 65 -1.70 12.11 -9.67
N GLU A 66 -0.78 13.01 -9.38
CA GLU A 66 0.66 12.76 -9.43
C GLU A 66 1.10 11.74 -8.38
N LYS A 67 0.58 11.86 -7.14
CA LYS A 67 0.86 10.95 -6.03
C LYS A 67 0.41 9.51 -6.36
N ILE A 68 -0.83 9.34 -6.80
CA ILE A 68 -1.37 8.03 -7.19
C ILE A 68 -0.59 7.46 -8.39
N LYS A 69 -0.20 8.29 -9.36
CA LYS A 69 0.62 7.85 -10.50
C LYS A 69 2.00 7.37 -10.02
N SER A 70 2.61 8.07 -9.07
CA SER A 70 3.90 7.68 -8.46
C SER A 70 3.78 6.34 -7.74
N TRP A 71 2.77 6.18 -6.89
CA TRP A 71 2.53 4.93 -6.18
C TRP A 71 2.29 3.73 -7.11
N LYS A 72 1.50 3.92 -8.18
CA LYS A 72 1.30 2.88 -9.20
C LYS A 72 2.60 2.50 -9.89
N LYS A 73 3.41 3.48 -10.29
CA LYS A 73 4.72 3.23 -10.91
C LYS A 73 5.67 2.50 -9.97
N TRP A 74 5.68 2.85 -8.68
CA TRP A 74 6.47 2.14 -7.67
C TRP A 74 6.03 0.69 -7.51
N ASN A 75 4.71 0.44 -7.44
CA ASN A 75 4.16 -0.91 -7.35
C ASN A 75 4.46 -1.75 -8.61
N GLU A 76 4.35 -1.15 -9.80
CA GLU A 76 4.72 -1.78 -11.07
C GLU A 76 6.22 -2.06 -11.15
N GLY A 77 7.06 -1.13 -10.69
CA GLY A 77 8.51 -1.32 -10.57
C GLY A 77 8.86 -2.51 -9.69
N ASN A 78 8.22 -2.65 -8.53
CA ASN A 78 8.39 -3.82 -7.66
C ASN A 78 7.92 -5.12 -8.32
N ARG A 79 6.84 -5.10 -9.10
CA ARG A 79 6.41 -6.27 -9.92
C ARG A 79 7.39 -6.59 -11.06
N SER A 80 8.13 -5.62 -11.57
CA SER A 80 9.14 -5.85 -12.60
C SER A 80 10.47 -6.37 -12.03
N CYS A 81 10.81 -6.04 -10.78
CA CYS A 81 11.96 -6.61 -10.07
C CYS A 81 11.77 -8.08 -9.70
N SER A 82 10.54 -8.60 -9.64
CA SER A 82 10.30 -10.06 -9.53
C SER A 82 10.40 -10.78 -10.89
N LEU A 83 10.54 -10.05 -12.00
CA LEU A 83 10.78 -10.60 -13.34
C LEU A 83 12.25 -10.58 -13.77
N SER A 84 13.18 -10.09 -12.92
CA SER A 84 14.59 -10.38 -13.12
C SER A 84 14.84 -11.86 -12.79
N ARG A 85 14.59 -12.70 -13.80
CA ARG A 85 15.15 -14.03 -14.04
C ARG A 85 15.83 -14.60 -12.81
N ASN A 86 15.06 -15.30 -11.97
CA ASN A 86 15.61 -16.02 -10.84
C ASN A 86 16.75 -16.92 -11.35
N PRO A 87 18.02 -16.69 -10.97
CA PRO A 87 19.16 -17.44 -11.50
C PRO A 87 19.12 -18.93 -11.10
N PHE A 88 18.24 -19.32 -10.17
CA PHE A 88 18.00 -20.70 -9.78
C PHE A 88 16.89 -21.39 -10.60
N THR A 89 16.22 -20.69 -11.53
CA THR A 89 15.12 -21.28 -12.31
C THR A 89 15.51 -21.90 -13.66
N GLU A 90 16.73 -21.68 -14.18
CA GLU A 90 17.14 -22.32 -15.43
C GLU A 90 17.68 -23.75 -15.28
N GLU A 91 18.06 -24.19 -14.08
CA GLU A 91 18.64 -25.54 -13.87
C GLU A 91 17.77 -26.54 -13.10
N TRP A 92 16.60 -26.14 -12.60
CA TRP A 92 15.66 -27.11 -12.02
C TRP A 92 14.83 -27.80 -13.11
N LYS A 93 15.49 -28.65 -13.89
CA LYS A 93 14.81 -29.76 -14.59
C LYS A 93 14.31 -30.73 -13.52
N LEU A 94 13.12 -30.49 -12.99
CA LEU A 94 12.34 -31.53 -12.34
C LEU A 94 12.02 -32.58 -13.41
N GLU A 95 12.86 -33.61 -13.52
CA GLU A 95 12.52 -34.84 -14.20
C GLU A 95 11.27 -35.40 -13.52
N ARG A 96 10.11 -35.12 -14.12
CA ARG A 96 8.88 -35.83 -13.80
C ARG A 96 8.99 -37.24 -14.33
N THR A 97 9.68 -38.11 -13.61
CA THR A 97 9.55 -39.55 -13.82
C THR A 97 8.21 -39.95 -13.22
N LYS A 98 7.23 -40.14 -14.11
CA LYS A 98 5.88 -40.62 -13.76
C LYS A 98 5.99 -41.99 -13.11
N ASN A 99 5.51 -42.12 -11.87
CA ASN A 99 5.03 -43.40 -11.36
C ASN A 99 3.79 -43.80 -12.18
N GLN A 100 3.91 -44.84 -13.00
CA GLN A 100 2.79 -45.65 -13.44
C GLN A 100 3.22 -47.12 -13.38
N GLN A 101 2.63 -47.80 -12.38
CA GLN A 101 2.31 -49.23 -12.24
C GLN A 101 3.27 -50.29 -12.79
#